data_AF-A0AA85APE9-F1
#
_entry.id   AF-A0AA85APE9-F1
#
_cell.length_a   1.000
_cell.length_b   1.000
_cell.length_c   1.000
_cell.angle_alpha   90.00
_cell.angle_beta   90.00
_cell.angle_gamma   90.00
#
_symmetry.space_group_name_H-M   'P 1'
#
loop_
_entity.id
_entity.type
_entity.pdbx_description
1 polymer ?
#
loop_
_entity_poly.entity_id
_entity_poly.type
_entity_poly.pdbx_seq_one_letter_code
_entity_poly.pdbx_strand_id
1 'polypeptide(L)'
;MLKRLTSLFVQSLFIQPRTINHFAGLHTSSITMAEPLKKKKRVGLADSQIQVTRKVRRIEKEIRRLNRLDRILRPIEEIEGDRQLKKEIKLRQRPSIDISETELDERIGIWKNWTRYQRNVAHNEVIMYNSAIAAQQNALKWLYKTSLNLYEAAIQPCPELIQSSELSNNDNLRIVTKENEMNYLTLIGPYMTAPKLHGEFIDSTEEYEPPDGEQIDTTVQLTYEFEIEPQLLAQPKKKKFMFTKK
;
A
#
# COMPACT_ATOMS: atom_id res chain seq x y z
N MET A 1 69.03 7.18 13.66
CA MET A 1 70.23 8.06 13.75
C MET A 1 69.78 9.52 13.63
N LEU A 2 70.15 10.35 14.61
CA LEU A 2 70.25 11.83 14.63
C LEU A 2 69.01 12.66 14.26
N LYS A 3 68.67 13.79 14.89
CA LYS A 3 69.06 14.48 16.14
C LYS A 3 67.94 15.52 16.37
N ARG A 4 67.61 15.76 17.64
CA ARG A 4 66.80 16.91 18.09
C ARG A 4 67.54 18.21 17.77
N LEU A 5 66.81 19.25 17.38
CA LEU A 5 67.22 20.64 17.57
C LEU A 5 66.06 21.45 18.15
N THR A 6 66.30 21.91 19.37
CA THR A 6 65.49 22.75 20.24
C THR A 6 65.56 24.21 19.79
N SER A 7 64.44 24.92 19.83
CA SER A 7 64.39 26.39 19.77
C SER A 7 63.49 26.89 20.90
N LEU A 8 64.12 27.27 22.00
CA LEU A 8 63.54 28.04 23.09
C LEU A 8 63.44 29.50 22.65
N PHE A 9 62.25 30.10 22.66
CA PHE A 9 62.13 31.56 22.63
C PHE A 9 60.96 32.05 23.48
N VAL A 10 61.34 32.52 24.67
CA VAL A 10 60.79 33.62 25.46
C VAL A 10 59.27 33.64 25.67
N GLN A 11 58.84 33.06 26.80
CA GLN A 11 57.62 33.46 27.49
C GLN A 11 57.83 34.89 28.03
N SER A 12 57.35 35.89 27.28
CA SER A 12 57.24 37.24 27.81
C SER A 12 56.08 37.29 28.79
N LEU A 13 56.43 37.46 30.06
CA LEU A 13 55.50 37.78 31.14
C LEU A 13 54.90 39.15 30.83
N PHE A 14 53.70 39.17 30.24
CA PHE A 14 52.87 40.37 30.26
C PHE A 14 52.30 40.51 31.68
N ILE A 15 53.08 41.21 32.51
CA ILE A 15 52.65 41.72 33.81
C ILE A 15 51.44 42.59 33.55
N GLN A 16 50.26 42.09 33.88
CA GLN A 16 49.07 42.93 33.90
C GLN A 16 49.15 43.85 35.12
N PRO A 17 49.08 45.18 34.96
CA PRO A 17 48.92 46.06 36.10
C PRO A 17 47.57 45.74 36.74
N ARG A 18 47.60 45.33 38.02
CA ARG A 18 46.41 45.27 38.86
C ARG A 18 45.88 46.69 39.01
N THR A 19 45.00 47.10 38.11
CA THR A 19 44.18 48.30 38.32
C THR A 19 43.15 47.93 39.37
N ILE A 20 43.33 48.49 40.56
CA ILE A 20 42.41 48.39 41.67
C ILE A 20 41.19 49.21 41.27
N ASN A 21 40.23 48.59 40.58
CA ASN A 21 38.97 49.22 40.26
C ASN A 21 38.03 49.00 41.45
N HIS A 22 38.10 49.93 42.40
CA HIS A 22 37.09 50.13 43.43
C HIS A 22 35.79 50.69 42.81
N PHE A 23 35.15 49.93 41.93
CA PHE A 23 33.77 50.16 41.50
C PHE A 23 33.12 48.81 41.24
N ALA A 24 32.69 48.17 42.32
CA ALA A 24 31.88 46.96 42.25
C ALA A 24 30.54 47.29 41.58
N GLY A 25 30.34 46.89 40.31
CA GLY A 25 29.01 46.89 39.70
C GLY A 25 28.91 47.15 38.19
N LEU A 26 29.96 47.60 37.49
CA LEU A 26 29.88 47.88 36.04
C LEU A 26 30.80 46.96 35.24
N HIS A 27 30.22 46.15 34.35
CA HIS A 27 30.97 45.33 33.39
C HIS A 27 31.25 46.15 32.12
N THR A 28 32.49 46.60 31.94
CA THR A 28 32.94 47.22 30.68
C THR A 28 33.72 46.20 29.87
N SER A 29 33.20 45.76 28.71
CA SER A 29 33.96 44.93 27.78
C SER A 29 35.07 45.74 27.09
N SER A 30 36.22 45.12 26.84
CA SER A 30 37.31 45.75 26.10
C SER A 30 36.88 46.12 24.67
N ILE A 31 37.16 47.36 24.25
CA ILE A 31 36.89 47.82 22.88
C ILE A 31 37.86 47.10 21.94
N THR A 32 37.36 46.14 21.16
CA THR A 32 38.14 45.49 20.11
C THR A 32 38.07 46.32 18.82
N MET A 33 39.19 46.92 18.43
CA MET A 33 39.35 47.70 17.21
C MET A 33 39.47 46.79 15.97
N ALA A 34 38.48 45.93 15.72
CA ALA A 34 38.48 45.04 14.56
C ALA A 34 37.98 45.77 13.29
N GLU A 35 38.63 45.54 12.14
CA GLU A 35 38.17 46.05 10.83
C GLU A 35 36.74 45.53 10.53
N PRO A 36 35.82 46.39 10.06
CA PRO A 36 34.45 45.97 9.78
C PRO A 36 34.41 44.80 8.78
N LEU A 37 33.71 43.73 9.16
CA LEU A 37 33.65 42.48 8.41
C LEU A 37 33.15 42.71 6.96
N LYS A 38 33.92 42.23 5.97
CA LYS A 38 33.55 42.33 4.54
C LYS A 38 32.15 41.76 4.30
N LYS A 39 31.30 42.51 3.57
CA LYS A 39 29.94 42.08 3.21
C LYS A 39 30.00 40.80 2.36
N LYS A 40 29.22 39.78 2.74
CA LYS A 40 29.11 38.54 1.97
C LYS A 40 28.54 38.84 0.57
N LYS A 41 29.19 38.32 -0.47
CA LYS A 41 28.74 38.45 -1.87
C LYS A 41 27.39 37.77 -2.04
N ARG A 42 26.42 38.48 -2.63
CA ARG A 42 25.13 37.89 -3.02
C ARG A 42 25.39 36.83 -4.11
N VAL A 43 24.74 35.67 -3.97
CA VAL A 43 24.81 34.59 -4.97
C VAL A 43 24.31 35.15 -6.31
N GLY A 44 25.05 34.90 -7.39
CA GLY A 44 24.68 35.38 -8.72
C GLY A 44 23.41 34.70 -9.24
N LEU A 45 22.73 35.34 -10.19
CA LEU A 45 21.52 34.79 -10.81
C LEU A 45 21.79 33.41 -11.47
N ALA A 46 22.94 33.28 -12.16
CA ALA A 46 23.36 32.04 -12.79
C ALA A 46 23.61 30.91 -11.77
N ASP A 47 24.24 31.22 -10.63
CA ASP A 47 24.51 30.23 -9.58
C ASP A 47 23.21 29.73 -8.94
N SER A 48 22.22 30.61 -8.76
CA SER A 48 20.89 30.23 -8.27
C SER A 48 20.18 29.29 -9.24
N GLN A 49 20.24 29.57 -10.55
CA GLN A 49 19.64 28.71 -11.58
C GLN A 49 20.31 27.33 -11.64
N ILE A 50 21.64 27.27 -11.47
CA ILE A 50 22.39 26.00 -11.40
C ILE A 50 21.99 25.19 -10.17
N GLN A 51 21.75 25.84 -9.03
CA GLN A 51 21.27 25.14 -7.82
C GLN A 51 19.85 24.59 -7.99
N VAL A 52 18.94 25.35 -8.61
CA VAL A 52 17.56 24.91 -8.88
C VAL A 52 17.56 23.74 -9.86
N THR A 53 18.28 23.84 -10.97
CA THR A 53 18.36 22.75 -11.97
C THR A 53 18.95 21.46 -11.40
N ARG A 54 19.95 21.56 -10.50
CA ARG A 54 20.47 20.39 -9.78
C ARG A 54 19.42 19.75 -8.86
N LYS A 55 18.60 20.55 -8.17
CA LYS A 55 17.52 20.04 -7.32
C LYS A 55 16.41 19.38 -8.15
N VAL A 56 15.99 20.01 -9.24
CA VAL A 56 14.99 19.45 -10.17
C VAL A 56 15.44 18.10 -10.71
N ARG A 57 16.69 18.00 -11.20
CA ARG A 57 17.25 16.73 -11.70
C ARG A 57 17.31 15.63 -10.64
N ARG A 58 17.50 15.96 -9.36
CA ARG A 58 17.47 14.98 -8.26
C ARG A 58 16.05 14.50 -8.00
N ILE A 59 15.10 15.44 -7.92
CA ILE A 59 13.68 15.13 -7.74
C ILE A 59 13.15 14.28 -8.90
N GLU A 60 13.48 14.61 -10.15
CA GLU A 60 13.09 13.81 -11.33
C GLU A 60 13.70 12.40 -11.35
N LYS A 61 14.91 12.23 -10.81
CA LYS A 61 15.52 10.90 -10.67
C LYS A 61 14.78 10.08 -9.61
N GLU A 62 14.41 10.70 -8.50
CA GLU A 62 13.69 10.02 -7.43
C GLU A 62 12.26 9.68 -7.84
N ILE A 63 11.54 10.60 -8.50
CA ILE A 63 10.23 10.30 -9.09
C ILE A 63 10.32 9.13 -10.08
N ARG A 64 11.36 9.08 -10.93
CA ARG A 64 11.57 7.94 -11.84
C ARG A 64 11.88 6.63 -11.10
N ARG A 65 12.51 6.68 -9.93
CA ARG A 65 12.76 5.51 -9.08
C ARG A 65 11.46 5.03 -8.43
N LEU A 66 10.67 5.95 -7.87
CA LEU A 66 9.37 5.66 -7.25
C LEU A 66 8.37 5.07 -8.25
N ASN A 67 8.23 5.70 -9.43
CA ASN A 67 7.35 5.20 -10.49
C ASN A 67 7.73 3.82 -11.03
N ARG A 68 8.97 3.35 -10.80
CA ARG A 68 9.38 1.97 -11.14
C ARG A 68 8.93 0.97 -10.07
N LEU A 69 8.93 1.38 -8.80
CA LEU A 69 8.50 0.54 -7.68
C LEU A 69 6.98 0.36 -7.66
N ASP A 70 6.21 1.40 -8.03
CA ASP A 70 4.73 1.31 -8.17
C ASP A 70 4.28 0.23 -9.17
N ARG A 71 5.17 -0.17 -10.09
CA ARG A 71 4.92 -1.23 -11.07
C ARG A 71 5.20 -2.63 -10.53
N ILE A 72 5.88 -2.74 -9.38
CA ILE A 72 6.19 -4.03 -8.77
C ILE A 72 4.97 -4.45 -7.94
N LEU A 73 4.32 -5.53 -8.39
CA LEU A 73 3.20 -6.12 -7.67
C LEU A 73 3.67 -6.65 -6.31
N ARG A 74 2.80 -6.55 -5.30
CA ARG A 74 3.03 -7.20 -4.01
C ARG A 74 3.09 -8.73 -4.24
N PRO A 75 4.03 -9.44 -3.57
CA PRO A 75 4.07 -10.89 -3.64
C PRO A 75 2.77 -11.47 -3.09
N ILE A 76 2.27 -12.54 -3.73
CA ILE A 76 1.06 -13.26 -3.31
C ILE A 76 1.51 -14.48 -2.51
N GLU A 77 1.23 -14.46 -1.21
CA GLU A 77 1.71 -15.47 -0.26
C GLU A 77 1.26 -16.90 -0.64
N GLU A 78 0.02 -17.06 -1.11
CA GLU A 78 -0.55 -18.36 -1.51
C GLU A 78 0.16 -18.98 -2.72
N ILE A 79 0.65 -18.15 -3.65
CA ILE A 79 1.31 -18.60 -4.88
C ILE A 79 2.79 -18.84 -4.64
N GLU A 80 3.47 -17.91 -3.94
CA GLU A 80 4.90 -18.07 -3.67
C GLU A 80 5.15 -19.18 -2.64
N GLY A 81 4.26 -19.34 -1.66
CA GLY A 81 4.42 -20.28 -0.55
C GLY A 81 5.59 -19.89 0.38
N ASP A 82 5.63 -20.50 1.56
CA ASP A 82 6.66 -20.19 2.53
C ASP A 82 8.06 -20.67 2.08
N ARG A 83 9.01 -19.73 2.04
CA ARG A 83 10.41 -19.97 1.69
C ARG A 83 11.11 -20.90 2.68
N GLN A 84 10.69 -20.90 3.96
CA GLN A 84 11.25 -21.81 4.96
C GLN A 84 10.84 -23.25 4.66
N LEU A 85 9.54 -23.48 4.42
CA LEU A 85 9.03 -24.80 4.03
C LEU A 85 9.73 -25.36 2.79
N LYS A 86 10.00 -24.53 1.79
CA LYS A 86 10.75 -24.95 0.58
C LYS A 86 12.14 -25.50 0.87
N LYS A 87 12.86 -24.95 1.87
CA LYS A 87 14.18 -25.44 2.28
C LYS A 87 14.07 -26.77 3.03
N GLU A 88 13.00 -26.95 3.78
CA GLU A 88 12.76 -28.11 4.65
C GLU A 88 12.00 -29.25 3.97
N ILE A 89 11.66 -29.15 2.68
CA ILE A 89 10.86 -30.16 1.96
C ILE A 89 11.39 -31.57 2.22
N LYS A 90 12.71 -31.77 2.12
CA LYS A 90 13.33 -33.10 2.30
C LYS A 90 13.14 -33.67 3.71
N LEU A 91 13.01 -32.82 4.73
CA LEU A 91 12.80 -33.23 6.11
C LEU A 91 11.32 -33.49 6.42
N ARG A 92 10.42 -32.76 5.76
CA ARG A 92 8.96 -32.82 5.99
C ARG A 92 8.21 -33.72 5.00
N GLN A 93 8.88 -34.21 3.97
CA GLN A 93 8.27 -35.04 2.93
C GLN A 93 7.82 -36.38 3.54
N ARG A 94 6.54 -36.69 3.37
CA ARG A 94 6.01 -38.02 3.70
C ARG A 94 6.57 -39.06 2.72
N PRO A 95 6.91 -40.28 3.18
CA PRO A 95 7.38 -41.34 2.29
C PRO A 95 6.31 -41.65 1.23
N SER A 96 6.76 -42.05 0.04
CA SER A 96 5.85 -42.50 -1.02
C SER A 96 5.11 -43.75 -0.56
N ILE A 97 3.80 -43.78 -0.84
CA ILE A 97 2.95 -44.94 -0.58
C ILE A 97 2.84 -45.72 -1.89
N ASP A 98 3.16 -47.00 -1.85
CA ASP A 98 2.95 -47.90 -2.99
C ASP A 98 1.45 -48.23 -3.08
N ILE A 99 0.87 -47.95 -4.24
CA ILE A 99 -0.56 -48.14 -4.51
C ILE A 99 -0.73 -49.49 -5.21
N SER A 100 -1.69 -50.30 -4.76
CA SER A 100 -1.99 -51.59 -5.42
C SER A 100 -2.54 -51.38 -6.84
N GLU A 101 -2.25 -52.32 -7.75
CA GLU A 101 -2.76 -52.26 -9.14
C GLU A 101 -4.29 -52.18 -9.18
N THR A 102 -4.98 -52.88 -8.29
CA THR A 102 -6.44 -52.84 -8.19
C THR A 102 -6.96 -51.45 -7.85
N GLU A 103 -6.31 -50.77 -6.89
CA GLU A 103 -6.68 -49.41 -6.49
C GLU A 103 -6.38 -48.39 -7.60
N LEU A 104 -5.30 -48.60 -8.37
CA LEU A 104 -5.00 -47.77 -9.54
C LEU A 104 -6.10 -47.89 -10.60
N ASP A 105 -6.53 -49.11 -10.91
CA ASP A 105 -7.60 -49.35 -11.90
C ASP A 105 -8.94 -48.74 -11.45
N GLU A 106 -9.29 -48.85 -10.16
CA GLU A 106 -10.48 -48.21 -9.59
C GLU A 106 -10.42 -46.69 -9.73
N ARG A 107 -9.29 -46.07 -9.38
CA ARG A 107 -9.08 -44.62 -9.55
C ARG A 107 -9.25 -44.24 -11.01
N ILE A 108 -8.62 -44.96 -11.95
CA ILE A 108 -8.74 -44.71 -13.39
C ILE A 108 -10.20 -44.79 -13.85
N GLY A 109 -10.97 -45.77 -13.36
CA GLY A 109 -12.40 -45.89 -13.61
C GLY A 109 -13.18 -44.66 -13.14
N ILE A 110 -12.93 -44.21 -11.91
CA ILE A 110 -13.55 -43.01 -11.34
C ILE A 110 -13.22 -41.76 -12.18
N TRP A 111 -11.95 -41.56 -12.56
CA TRP A 111 -11.53 -40.43 -13.39
C TRP A 111 -12.20 -40.42 -14.77
N LYS A 112 -12.34 -41.58 -15.41
CA LYS A 112 -13.07 -41.71 -16.69
C LYS A 112 -14.56 -41.38 -16.53
N ASN A 113 -15.17 -41.75 -15.41
CA ASN A 113 -16.56 -41.41 -15.13
C ASN A 113 -16.73 -39.92 -14.81
N TRP A 114 -15.83 -39.35 -14.02
CA TRP A 114 -15.81 -37.93 -13.67
C TRP A 114 -15.66 -37.03 -14.90
N THR A 115 -14.74 -37.37 -15.80
CA THR A 115 -14.54 -36.61 -17.05
C THR A 115 -15.77 -36.64 -17.96
N ARG A 116 -16.45 -37.79 -18.07
CA ARG A 116 -17.73 -37.90 -18.80
C ARG A 116 -18.83 -37.07 -18.13
N TYR A 117 -18.92 -37.12 -16.81
CA TYR A 117 -19.90 -36.35 -16.03
C TYR A 117 -19.68 -34.84 -16.22
N GLN A 118 -18.46 -34.35 -16.02
CA GLN A 118 -18.12 -32.93 -16.19
C GLN A 118 -18.37 -32.42 -17.60
N ARG A 119 -18.09 -33.25 -18.63
CA ARG A 119 -18.45 -32.92 -20.01
C ARG A 119 -19.95 -32.72 -20.18
N ASN A 120 -20.77 -33.58 -19.58
CA ASN A 120 -22.23 -33.47 -19.67
C ASN A 120 -22.75 -32.24 -18.92
N VAL A 121 -22.20 -31.93 -17.75
CA VAL A 121 -22.53 -30.71 -16.99
C VAL A 121 -22.25 -29.47 -17.85
N ALA A 122 -21.02 -29.33 -18.37
CA ALA A 122 -20.65 -28.21 -19.22
C ALA A 122 -21.50 -28.12 -20.50
N HIS A 123 -21.84 -29.26 -21.12
CA HIS A 123 -22.71 -29.28 -22.29
C HIS A 123 -24.12 -28.77 -21.98
N ASN A 124 -24.70 -29.21 -20.86
CA ASN A 124 -26.02 -28.78 -20.43
C ASN A 124 -26.04 -27.29 -20.07
N GLU A 125 -25.02 -26.79 -19.38
CA GLU A 125 -24.87 -25.36 -19.09
C GLU A 125 -24.83 -24.53 -20.37
N VAL A 126 -24.05 -24.94 -21.37
CA VAL A 126 -23.98 -24.25 -22.66
C VAL A 126 -25.34 -24.25 -23.37
N ILE A 127 -26.09 -25.35 -23.33
CA ILE A 127 -27.45 -25.40 -23.88
C ILE A 127 -28.35 -24.40 -23.15
N MET A 128 -28.30 -24.37 -21.82
CA MET A 128 -29.10 -23.44 -21.01
C MET A 128 -28.76 -21.98 -21.34
N TYR A 129 -27.49 -21.61 -21.37
CA TYR A 129 -27.06 -20.25 -21.72
C TYR A 129 -27.52 -19.86 -23.12
N ASN A 130 -27.33 -20.73 -24.12
CA ASN A 130 -27.76 -20.48 -25.48
C ASN A 130 -29.28 -20.30 -25.56
N SER A 131 -30.05 -21.09 -24.81
CA SER A 131 -31.50 -20.96 -24.76
C SER A 131 -31.94 -19.62 -24.16
N ALA A 132 -31.29 -19.18 -23.07
CA ALA A 132 -31.56 -17.91 -22.43
C ALA A 132 -31.22 -16.72 -23.34
N ILE A 133 -30.06 -16.77 -24.01
CA ILE A 133 -29.62 -15.75 -24.97
C ILE A 133 -30.58 -15.69 -26.16
N ALA A 134 -30.99 -16.84 -26.72
CA ALA A 134 -31.93 -16.87 -27.83
C ALA A 134 -33.30 -16.29 -27.43
N ALA A 135 -33.79 -16.62 -26.23
CA ALA A 135 -35.03 -16.06 -25.69
C ALA A 135 -34.92 -14.53 -25.51
N GLN A 136 -33.83 -14.04 -24.92
CA GLN A 136 -33.55 -12.61 -24.75
C GLN A 136 -33.51 -11.87 -26.10
N GLN A 137 -32.78 -12.41 -27.09
CA GLN A 137 -32.70 -11.83 -28.43
C GLN A 137 -34.06 -11.78 -29.13
N ASN A 138 -34.85 -12.84 -29.00
CA ASN A 138 -36.19 -12.86 -29.57
C ASN A 138 -37.11 -11.83 -28.89
N ALA A 139 -37.06 -11.73 -27.55
CA ALA A 139 -37.80 -10.71 -26.82
C ALA A 139 -37.42 -9.29 -27.28
N LEU A 140 -36.13 -9.00 -27.47
CA LEU A 140 -35.66 -7.71 -27.98
C LEU A 140 -36.13 -7.42 -29.42
N LYS A 141 -36.15 -8.43 -30.30
CA LYS A 141 -36.69 -8.29 -31.67
C LYS A 141 -38.18 -7.95 -31.66
N TRP A 142 -38.96 -8.59 -30.78
CA TRP A 142 -40.38 -8.28 -30.63
C TRP A 142 -40.56 -6.87 -30.07
N LEU A 143 -39.82 -6.52 -29.03
CA LEU A 143 -39.88 -5.23 -28.37
C LEU A 143 -39.53 -4.08 -29.33
N TYR A 144 -38.53 -4.27 -30.21
CA TYR A 144 -38.21 -3.33 -31.28
C TYR A 144 -39.38 -3.07 -32.24
N LYS A 145 -40.14 -4.12 -32.60
CA LYS A 145 -41.31 -4.01 -33.49
C LYS A 145 -42.49 -3.32 -32.82
N THR A 146 -42.65 -3.49 -31.50
CA THR A 146 -43.79 -2.94 -30.75
C THR A 146 -43.53 -1.51 -30.28
N SER A 147 -42.33 -1.21 -29.80
CA SER A 147 -41.99 0.10 -29.21
C SER A 147 -40.50 0.39 -29.25
N LEU A 148 -40.09 1.39 -30.04
CA LEU A 148 -38.68 1.77 -30.18
C LEU A 148 -38.09 2.38 -28.88
N ASN A 149 -38.85 3.22 -28.19
CA ASN A 149 -38.36 3.92 -26.98
C ASN A 149 -37.96 2.94 -25.86
N LEU A 150 -38.74 1.86 -25.65
CA LEU A 150 -38.41 0.83 -24.65
C LEU A 150 -37.19 0.01 -25.08
N TYR A 151 -36.99 -0.18 -26.39
CA TYR A 151 -35.84 -0.92 -26.92
C TYR A 151 -34.55 -0.14 -26.69
N GLU A 152 -34.57 1.16 -26.98
CA GLU A 152 -33.44 2.06 -26.72
C GLU A 152 -33.07 2.10 -25.24
N ALA A 153 -34.07 2.11 -24.35
CA ALA A 153 -33.86 2.04 -22.91
C ALA A 153 -33.28 0.68 -22.46
N ALA A 154 -33.81 -0.44 -22.97
CA ALA A 154 -33.41 -1.78 -22.56
C ALA A 154 -32.00 -2.19 -22.99
N ILE A 155 -31.43 -1.56 -24.04
CA ILE A 155 -30.06 -1.83 -24.51
C ILE A 155 -29.01 -1.03 -23.75
N GLN A 156 -29.40 0.05 -23.05
CA GLN A 156 -28.44 0.83 -22.30
C GLN A 156 -27.75 -0.05 -21.23
N PRO A 157 -26.42 0.03 -21.10
CA PRO A 157 -25.71 -0.72 -20.08
C PRO A 157 -26.15 -0.26 -18.68
N CYS A 158 -26.48 -1.20 -17.80
CA CYS A 158 -26.89 -0.87 -16.43
C CYS A 158 -25.69 -0.31 -15.63
N PRO A 159 -25.72 0.96 -15.21
CA PRO A 159 -24.60 1.57 -14.47
C PRO A 159 -24.39 0.95 -13.09
N GLU A 160 -25.47 0.46 -12.46
CA GLU A 160 -25.43 -0.27 -11.18
C GLU A 160 -24.58 -1.54 -11.26
N LEU A 161 -24.56 -2.19 -12.43
CA LEU A 161 -23.68 -3.33 -12.64
C LEU A 161 -22.23 -2.86 -12.83
N ILE A 162 -21.97 -1.76 -13.55
CA ILE A 162 -20.59 -1.33 -13.87
C ILE A 162 -19.83 -0.81 -12.63
N GLN A 163 -20.51 -0.16 -11.68
CA GLN A 163 -19.87 0.38 -10.46
C GLN A 163 -19.23 -0.69 -9.58
N SER A 164 -19.52 -1.96 -9.80
CA SER A 164 -18.91 -3.05 -9.05
C SER A 164 -17.47 -3.37 -9.49
N SER A 165 -16.98 -2.96 -10.67
CA SER A 165 -15.57 -3.17 -11.02
C SER A 165 -14.66 -2.03 -10.53
N GLU A 166 -15.25 -0.89 -10.19
CA GLU A 166 -14.55 0.35 -9.88
C GLU A 166 -15.09 0.97 -8.58
N LEU A 167 -14.96 0.28 -7.44
CA LEU A 167 -15.15 0.94 -6.15
C LEU A 167 -13.88 0.92 -5.31
N SER A 168 -13.43 2.16 -5.10
CA SER A 168 -12.33 2.72 -4.32
C SER A 168 -11.94 1.98 -3.03
N ASN A 169 -10.64 2.08 -2.73
CA ASN A 169 -9.89 1.75 -1.51
C ASN A 169 -10.41 2.36 -0.18
N ASN A 170 -11.71 2.51 0.01
CA ASN A 170 -12.28 2.99 1.26
C ASN A 170 -13.03 1.84 1.92
N ASP A 171 -12.27 1.09 2.72
CA ASP A 171 -12.79 0.18 3.72
C ASP A 171 -13.62 0.98 4.72
N ASN A 172 -14.94 1.00 4.55
CA ASN A 172 -15.90 1.28 5.62
C ASN A 172 -17.29 0.82 5.18
N LEU A 173 -17.72 -0.30 5.78
CA LEU A 173 -19.09 -0.80 5.94
C LEU A 173 -20.17 -0.11 5.07
N ARG A 174 -20.37 -0.61 3.85
CA ARG A 174 -21.53 -0.20 3.05
C ARG A 174 -22.75 -1.00 3.51
N ILE A 175 -23.56 -0.37 4.35
CA ILE A 175 -24.90 -0.82 4.72
C ILE A 175 -25.68 -1.12 3.44
N VAL A 176 -26.18 -2.36 3.34
CA VAL A 176 -27.09 -2.82 2.29
C VAL A 176 -28.41 -2.09 2.48
N THR A 177 -28.61 -0.97 1.77
CA THR A 177 -29.95 -0.41 1.59
C THR A 177 -30.75 -1.33 0.67
N LYS A 178 -32.06 -1.45 0.91
CA LYS A 178 -33.02 -2.29 0.14
C LYS A 178 -33.04 -2.05 -1.38
N GLU A 179 -32.31 -1.05 -1.86
CA GLU A 179 -32.21 -0.68 -3.28
C GLU A 179 -31.00 -1.32 -3.97
N ASN A 180 -30.10 -2.00 -3.24
CA ASN A 180 -28.86 -2.62 -3.75
C ASN A 180 -28.92 -4.15 -3.82
N GLU A 181 -30.10 -4.75 -3.99
CA GLU A 181 -30.28 -6.22 -4.01
C GLU A 181 -29.58 -6.93 -5.20
N MET A 182 -29.09 -6.17 -6.19
CA MET A 182 -28.48 -6.69 -7.42
C MET A 182 -26.97 -6.45 -7.51
N ASN A 183 -26.30 -6.17 -6.38
CA ASN A 183 -24.84 -6.00 -6.37
C ASN A 183 -24.14 -7.38 -6.32
N TYR A 184 -23.51 -7.77 -7.42
CA TYR A 184 -22.85 -9.08 -7.56
C TYR A 184 -21.53 -9.20 -6.78
N LEU A 185 -20.96 -8.11 -6.28
CA LEU A 185 -19.83 -8.17 -5.33
C LEU A 185 -20.25 -8.66 -3.94
N THR A 186 -21.52 -8.45 -3.56
CA THR A 186 -22.06 -8.93 -2.28
C THR A 186 -22.68 -10.32 -2.40
N LEU A 187 -22.57 -10.98 -3.56
CA LEU A 187 -23.07 -12.33 -3.74
C LEU A 187 -22.17 -13.29 -2.96
N ILE A 188 -22.65 -13.72 -1.80
CA ILE A 188 -22.01 -14.75 -1.00
C ILE A 188 -22.37 -16.11 -1.60
N GLY A 189 -21.38 -16.99 -1.74
CA GLY A 189 -21.60 -18.35 -2.21
C GLY A 189 -22.54 -19.13 -1.29
N PRO A 190 -23.12 -20.25 -1.77
CA PRO A 190 -23.99 -21.06 -0.93
C PRO A 190 -23.22 -21.61 0.29
N TYR A 191 -23.84 -21.50 1.47
CA TYR A 191 -23.33 -22.15 2.68
C TYR A 191 -23.57 -23.67 2.61
N MET A 192 -22.71 -24.44 3.29
CA MET A 192 -22.91 -25.90 3.42
C MET A 192 -24.22 -26.24 4.14
N THR A 193 -24.59 -25.42 5.13
CA THR A 193 -25.86 -25.49 5.86
C THR A 193 -26.46 -24.10 5.94
N ALA A 194 -27.79 -24.00 5.86
CA ALA A 194 -28.46 -22.71 6.03
C ALA A 194 -28.08 -22.10 7.40
N PRO A 195 -27.77 -20.80 7.46
CA PRO A 195 -27.44 -20.16 8.73
C PRO A 195 -28.64 -20.24 9.68
N LYS A 196 -28.37 -20.57 10.95
CA LYS A 196 -29.36 -20.44 12.02
C LYS A 196 -29.57 -18.94 12.23
N LEU A 197 -30.80 -18.45 12.02
CA LEU A 197 -31.10 -17.04 12.22
C LEU A 197 -31.28 -16.77 13.72
N HIS A 198 -30.73 -15.65 14.16
CA HIS A 198 -31.02 -15.11 15.49
C HIS A 198 -32.35 -14.35 15.41
N GLY A 199 -33.41 -14.84 16.07
CA GLY A 199 -34.72 -14.18 16.16
C GLY A 199 -35.79 -14.55 15.11
N GLU A 200 -37.00 -14.04 15.36
CA GLU A 200 -38.37 -14.53 15.08
C GLU A 200 -38.80 -14.99 13.66
N PHE A 201 -37.93 -15.07 12.65
CA PHE A 201 -38.41 -15.24 11.27
C PHE A 201 -38.33 -16.63 10.63
N ILE A 202 -37.74 -17.63 11.28
CA ILE A 202 -37.77 -19.02 10.79
C ILE A 202 -37.72 -19.96 12.01
N ASP A 203 -38.47 -21.07 11.97
CA ASP A 203 -38.48 -22.16 12.95
C ASP A 203 -37.11 -22.89 13.08
N SER A 204 -36.02 -22.16 13.34
CA SER A 204 -34.75 -22.74 13.77
C SER A 204 -34.73 -22.78 15.30
N THR A 205 -34.98 -23.96 15.85
CA THR A 205 -35.22 -24.23 17.28
C THR A 205 -34.02 -23.98 18.21
N GLU A 206 -32.87 -23.55 17.69
CA GLU A 206 -31.65 -23.31 18.47
C GLU A 206 -31.05 -21.97 18.07
N GLU A 207 -31.19 -20.98 18.95
CA GLU A 207 -30.49 -19.69 18.89
C GLU A 207 -28.99 -19.95 18.99
N TYR A 208 -28.22 -19.57 17.96
CA TYR A 208 -26.77 -19.68 17.98
C TYR A 208 -26.19 -18.36 18.48
N GLU A 209 -25.67 -18.37 19.69
CA GLU A 209 -24.85 -17.29 20.23
C GLU A 209 -23.37 -17.55 19.89
N PRO A 210 -22.74 -16.75 19.00
CA PRO A 210 -21.32 -16.90 18.72
C PRO A 210 -20.49 -16.54 19.97
N PRO A 211 -19.38 -17.24 20.23
CA PRO A 211 -18.50 -16.89 21.33
C PRO A 211 -17.85 -15.51 21.11
N ASP A 212 -17.70 -14.75 22.20
CA ASP A 212 -17.01 -13.46 22.17
C ASP A 212 -15.54 -13.63 21.77
N GLY A 213 -15.08 -12.82 20.81
CA GLY A 213 -13.70 -12.79 20.35
C GLY A 213 -13.35 -11.50 19.63
N GLU A 214 -12.07 -11.11 19.69
CA GLU A 214 -11.54 -9.94 18.98
C GLU A 214 -10.89 -10.38 17.66
N GLN A 215 -11.24 -9.72 16.56
CA GLN A 215 -10.58 -9.90 15.28
C GLN A 215 -9.34 -9.00 15.22
N ILE A 216 -8.16 -9.61 15.22
CA ILE A 216 -6.88 -8.90 15.08
C ILE A 216 -6.39 -9.09 13.65
N ASP A 217 -6.34 -8.00 12.88
CA ASP A 217 -5.73 -8.03 11.55
C ASP A 217 -4.21 -8.21 11.69
N THR A 218 -3.73 -9.36 11.19
CA THR A 218 -2.30 -9.72 11.22
C THR A 218 -1.64 -9.60 9.84
N THR A 219 -2.33 -8.97 8.87
CA THR A 219 -1.80 -8.82 7.50
C THR A 219 -0.47 -8.06 7.49
N VAL A 220 0.53 -8.65 6.82
CA VAL A 220 1.87 -8.09 6.77
C VAL A 220 1.87 -6.82 5.92
N GLN A 221 2.13 -5.68 6.54
CA GLN A 221 2.29 -4.42 5.82
C GLN A 221 3.67 -4.36 5.17
N LEU A 222 3.71 -4.60 3.85
CA LEU A 222 4.93 -4.46 3.05
C LEU A 222 5.20 -2.97 2.76
N THR A 223 5.67 -2.23 3.75
CA THR A 223 6.12 -0.85 3.56
C THR A 223 7.52 -0.84 2.97
N TYR A 224 7.68 -0.30 1.76
CA TYR A 224 9.00 0.09 1.28
C TYR A 224 9.43 1.32 2.08
N GLU A 225 10.40 1.17 3.00
CA GLU A 225 10.94 2.30 3.74
C GLU A 225 11.60 3.28 2.76
N PHE A 226 10.95 4.43 2.56
CA PHE A 226 11.49 5.54 1.80
C PHE A 226 12.40 6.35 2.73
N GLU A 227 13.68 6.00 2.80
CA GLU A 227 14.65 6.95 3.34
C GLU A 227 14.80 8.10 2.32
N ILE A 228 13.96 9.13 2.46
CA ILE A 228 14.20 10.41 1.77
C ILE A 228 15.52 10.93 2.34
N GLU A 229 16.56 10.99 1.50
CA GLU A 229 17.86 11.47 1.93
C GLU A 229 17.68 12.77 2.74
N PRO A 230 18.24 12.89 3.96
CA PRO A 230 18.05 14.07 4.82
C PRO A 230 18.53 15.37 4.17
N GLN A 231 19.29 15.28 3.08
CA GLN A 231 19.71 16.39 2.22
C GLN A 231 18.56 17.02 1.42
N LEU A 232 17.44 16.31 1.24
CA LEU A 232 16.22 16.77 0.56
C LEU A 232 15.22 17.39 1.54
N LEU A 233 15.29 17.05 2.83
CA LEU A 233 14.53 17.70 3.89
C LEU A 233 15.06 19.12 4.10
N ALA A 234 14.30 20.11 3.64
CA ALA A 234 14.57 21.50 3.97
C ALA A 234 14.39 21.67 5.49
N GLN A 235 15.51 21.78 6.22
CA GLN A 235 15.48 22.12 7.64
C GLN A 235 14.64 23.39 7.82
N PRO A 236 13.58 23.37 8.65
CA PRO A 236 12.72 24.53 8.82
C PRO A 236 13.58 25.71 9.27
N LYS A 237 13.59 26.79 8.50
CA LYS A 237 14.34 28.00 8.85
C LYS A 237 13.81 28.52 10.19
N LYS A 238 14.61 28.40 11.26
CA LYS A 238 14.31 28.99 12.57
C LYS A 238 14.10 30.50 12.36
N LYS A 239 12.84 30.96 12.42
CA LYS A 239 12.52 32.40 12.45
C LYS A 239 13.10 32.95 13.75
N LYS A 240 14.17 33.75 13.65
CA LYS A 240 14.62 34.57 14.78
C LYS A 240 13.58 35.66 14.96
N PHE A 241 12.68 35.50 15.93
CA PHE A 241 11.83 36.58 16.40
C PHE A 241 12.73 37.63 17.07
N MET A 242 12.97 38.73 16.36
CA MET A 242 13.58 39.90 16.96
C MET A 242 12.46 40.69 17.64
N PHE A 243 12.38 40.64 18.96
CA PHE A 243 11.55 41.56 19.72
C PHE A 243 12.23 42.94 19.70
N THR A 244 11.66 43.89 18.96
CA THR A 244 11.97 45.31 19.14
C THR A 244 11.20 45.80 20.36
N LYS A 245 11.89 45.98 21.49
CA LYS A 245 11.34 46.72 22.64
C LYS A 245 11.16 48.19 22.21
N LYS A 246 9.95 48.71 22.44
CA LYS A 246 9.65 50.16 22.45
C LYS A 246 10.23 50.78 23.72
#